data_AF-A0A1Y5E7H0-F1
#
_entry.id   AF-A0A1Y5E7H0-F1
#
_cell.length_a   1.000
_cell.length_b   1.000
_cell.length_c   1.000
_cell.angle_alpha   90.00
_cell.angle_beta   90.00
_cell.angle_gamma   90.00
#
_symmetry.space_group_name_H-M   'P 1'
#
loop_
_entity.id
_entity.type
_entity.pdbx_description
1 polymer ?
#
loop_
_entity_poly.entity_id
_entity_poly.type
_entity_poly.pdbx_seq_one_letter_code
_entity_poly.pdbx_strand_id
1 'polypeptide(L)'
;MRIETIRRVVRDAFSRAQDTVVQAELIRKSHNIHVPGVPATSSETMFPVRIIQMQPPKGKGAVETGPVLDKSYKIALLQCEDIVPVPDDILKVDETRFVLQQVVSMDHGAGILFEVWYQ
;
A
#
# COMPACT_ATOMS: atom_id res chain seq x y z
N MET A 1 23.76 2.37 8.74
CA MET A 1 23.27 0.99 8.48
C MET A 1 23.29 0.76 6.97
N ARG A 2 23.74 -0.39 6.45
CA ARG A 2 23.77 -0.63 4.99
C ARG A 2 22.36 -0.99 4.50
N ILE A 3 21.98 -0.54 3.30
CA ILE A 3 20.65 -0.81 2.69
C ILE A 3 20.33 -2.32 2.68
N GLU A 4 21.31 -3.15 2.34
CA GLU A 4 21.17 -4.61 2.36
C GLU A 4 20.85 -5.17 3.75
N THR A 5 21.30 -4.51 4.81
CA THR A 5 20.93 -4.90 6.19
C THR A 5 19.47 -4.58 6.47
N ILE A 6 18.96 -3.43 6.03
CA ILE A 6 17.55 -3.05 6.17
C ILE A 6 16.67 -4.07 5.43
N ARG A 7 17.01 -4.36 4.17
CA ARG A 7 16.28 -5.33 3.36
C ARG A 7 16.19 -6.70 4.04
N ARG A 8 17.32 -7.20 4.55
CA ARG A 8 17.35 -8.47 5.28
C ARG A 8 16.46 -8.44 6.52
N VAL A 9 16.56 -7.40 7.34
CA VAL A 9 15.77 -7.27 8.58
C VAL A 9 14.27 -7.21 8.28
N VAL A 10 13.85 -6.45 7.26
CA VAL A 10 12.45 -6.36 6.85
C VAL A 10 11.93 -7.71 6.34
N ARG A 11 12.70 -8.39 5.47
CA ARG A 11 12.36 -9.74 4.99
C ARG A 11 12.23 -10.74 6.13
N ASP A 12 13.15 -10.71 7.09
CA ASP A 12 13.14 -11.59 8.25
C ASP A 12 11.91 -11.30 9.14
N ALA A 13 11.57 -10.03 9.35
CA ALA A 13 10.40 -9.62 10.12
C ALA A 13 9.10 -10.13 9.50
N PHE A 14 8.89 -9.91 8.20
CA PHE A 14 7.72 -10.42 7.47
C PHE A 14 7.71 -11.95 7.37
N SER A 15 8.88 -12.60 7.38
CA SER A 15 8.97 -14.06 7.38
C SER A 15 8.70 -14.67 8.76
N ARG A 16 8.91 -13.92 9.84
CA ARG A 16 8.55 -14.35 11.21
C ARG A 16 7.08 -14.06 11.54
N ALA A 17 6.50 -13.03 10.95
CA ALA A 17 5.10 -12.64 11.14
C ALA A 17 4.13 -13.39 10.19
N GLN A 18 4.50 -14.56 9.68
CA GLN A 18 3.77 -15.28 8.62
C GLN A 18 2.26 -15.42 8.87
N ASP A 19 1.86 -15.67 10.11
CA ASP A 19 0.44 -15.84 10.49
C ASP A 19 -0.41 -14.58 10.28
N THR A 20 0.22 -13.41 10.17
CA THR A 20 -0.43 -12.10 10.00
C THR A 20 -0.19 -11.49 8.62
N VAL A 21 0.68 -12.09 7.82
CA VAL A 21 1.04 -11.57 6.51
C VAL A 21 0.03 -12.04 5.47
N VAL A 22 -0.57 -11.08 4.77
CA VAL A 22 -1.46 -11.31 3.65
C VAL A 22 -0.71 -11.04 2.35
N GLN A 23 -0.85 -11.94 1.38
CA GLN A 23 -0.34 -11.72 0.02
C GLN A 23 -1.28 -10.77 -0.72
N ALA A 24 -0.72 -9.79 -1.41
CA ALA A 24 -1.48 -8.79 -2.13
C ALA A 24 -0.79 -8.42 -3.45
N GLU A 25 -1.49 -7.69 -4.30
CA GLU A 25 -0.96 -7.20 -5.56
C GLU A 25 -1.08 -5.67 -5.59
N LEU A 26 0.01 -4.98 -5.89
CA LEU A 26 0.00 -3.55 -6.16
C LEU A 26 -0.17 -3.35 -7.67
N ILE A 27 -1.22 -2.65 -8.08
CA ILE A 27 -1.56 -2.40 -9.48
C ILE A 27 -1.34 -0.92 -9.77
N ARG A 28 -0.39 -0.64 -10.66
CA ARG A 28 -0.12 0.71 -11.16
C ARG A 28 -0.81 0.93 -12.49
N LYS A 29 -1.62 1.99 -12.56
CA LYS A 29 -2.22 2.47 -13.81
C LYS A 29 -1.27 3.46 -14.48
N SER A 30 -0.85 3.17 -15.70
CA SER A 30 -0.17 4.13 -16.56
C SER A 30 -1.10 4.59 -17.66
N HIS A 31 -1.22 5.91 -17.82
CA HIS A 31 -1.91 6.52 -18.94
C HIS A 31 -0.89 6.78 -20.04
N ASN A 32 -1.11 6.22 -21.23
CA ASN A 32 -0.31 6.58 -22.39
C ASN A 32 -0.60 8.04 -22.80
N ILE A 33 0.39 8.68 -23.42
CA ILE A 33 0.25 10.04 -23.95
C ILE A 33 -0.98 10.06 -24.86
N HIS A 34 -1.92 10.95 -24.56
CA HIS A 34 -3.14 11.09 -25.35
C HIS A 34 -2.78 11.53 -26.77
N VAL A 35 -3.12 10.69 -27.75
CA VAL A 35 -3.04 11.04 -29.18
C VAL A 35 -4.47 11.37 -29.64
N PRO A 36 -4.74 12.61 -30.08
CA PRO A 36 -6.06 12.98 -30.58
C PRO A 36 -6.52 12.04 -31.70
N GLY A 37 -7.74 11.51 -31.59
CA GLY A 37 -8.31 10.55 -32.55
C GLY A 37 -8.13 9.07 -32.20
N VAL A 38 -7.38 8.74 -31.14
CA VAL A 38 -7.24 7.38 -30.61
C VAL A 38 -7.86 7.32 -29.21
N PRO A 39 -8.66 6.28 -28.88
CA PRO A 39 -9.16 6.10 -27.52
C PRO A 39 -8.00 5.97 -26.54
N ALA A 40 -8.12 6.64 -25.39
CA ALA A 40 -7.12 6.57 -24.34
C ALA A 40 -6.95 5.10 -23.91
N THR A 41 -5.73 4.58 -24.06
CA THR A 41 -5.40 3.22 -23.66
C THR A 41 -4.73 3.28 -22.30
N SER A 42 -5.39 2.76 -21.26
CA SER A 42 -4.78 2.56 -19.94
C SER A 42 -4.09 1.21 -19.91
N SER A 43 -2.88 1.17 -19.35
CA SER A 43 -2.19 -0.09 -19.03
C SER A 43 -2.11 -0.25 -17.51
N GLU A 44 -2.32 -1.48 -17.04
CA GLU A 44 -2.16 -1.87 -15.65
C GLU A 44 -0.91 -2.75 -15.53
N THR A 45 0.00 -2.42 -14.63
CA THR A 45 1.14 -3.26 -14.26
C THR A 45 0.94 -3.78 -12.84
N MET A 46 1.07 -5.08 -12.64
CA MET A 46 0.84 -5.74 -11.35
C MET A 46 2.17 -6.14 -10.72
N PHE A 47 2.33 -5.83 -9.43
CA PHE A 47 3.50 -6.16 -8.63
C PHE A 47 3.08 -6.99 -7.42
N PRO A 48 3.66 -8.19 -7.18
CA PRO A 48 3.37 -8.96 -5.98
C PRO A 48 3.95 -8.24 -4.76
N VAL A 49 3.14 -8.10 -3.71
CA VAL A 49 3.51 -7.42 -2.46
C VAL A 49 3.01 -8.21 -1.25
N ARG A 50 3.61 -7.95 -0.09
CA ARG A 50 3.18 -8.57 1.18
C ARG A 50 2.71 -7.48 2.12
N ILE A 51 1.58 -7.69 2.78
CA ILE A 51 1.02 -6.71 3.72
C ILE A 51 0.79 -7.31 5.09
N ILE A 52 0.93 -6.50 6.13
CA ILE A 52 0.48 -6.79 7.49
C ILE A 52 -0.56 -5.75 7.84
N GLN A 53 -1.82 -6.18 7.96
CA GLN A 53 -2.92 -5.27 8.30
C GLN A 53 -2.76 -4.81 9.75
N MET A 54 -2.79 -3.49 9.94
CA MET A 54 -2.75 -2.88 11.26
C MET A 54 -4.17 -2.58 11.72
N GLN A 55 -4.40 -2.63 13.03
CA GLN A 55 -5.66 -2.11 13.55
C GLN A 55 -5.69 -0.59 13.33
N PRO A 56 -6.79 -0.03 12.79
CA PRO A 56 -6.94 1.40 12.72
C PRO A 56 -6.81 1.98 14.14
N PRO A 57 -6.15 3.14 14.31
CA PRO A 57 -6.01 3.74 15.62
C PRO A 57 -7.39 3.89 16.24
N LYS A 58 -7.60 3.30 17.42
CA LYS A 58 -8.83 3.49 18.19
C LYS A 58 -8.88 4.96 18.59
N GLY A 59 -9.58 5.77 17.80
CA GLY A 59 -9.78 7.17 18.09
C GLY A 59 -10.38 7.31 19.49
N LYS A 60 -9.64 7.94 20.40
CA LYS A 60 -10.25 8.56 21.59
C LYS A 60 -10.79 9.92 21.15
N GLY A 61 -12.09 10.01 20.95
CA GLY A 61 -12.84 11.25 20.77
C GLY A 61 -14.32 10.89 20.61
N ALA A 62 -15.11 10.80 21.68
CA ALA A 62 -15.72 11.95 22.34
C ALA A 62 -16.34 12.94 21.33
N VAL A 63 -17.63 12.72 21.03
CA VAL A 63 -18.64 13.72 20.67
C VAL A 63 -18.18 14.80 19.67
N GLU A 64 -18.13 14.47 18.39
CA GLU A 64 -18.38 15.46 17.33
C GLU A 64 -19.71 15.14 16.66
N THR A 65 -20.70 15.99 16.90
CA THR A 65 -22.00 16.02 16.24
C THR A 65 -21.85 16.53 14.80
N GLY A 66 -21.18 15.74 13.96
CA GLY A 66 -21.17 15.87 12.50
C GLY A 66 -21.60 14.55 11.87
N PRO A 67 -22.05 14.52 10.61
CA PRO A 67 -22.31 13.26 9.92
C PRO A 67 -20.99 12.48 9.91
N VAL A 68 -20.96 11.36 10.62
CA VAL A 68 -19.80 10.46 10.64
C VAL A 68 -19.64 9.94 9.22
N LEU A 69 -18.75 10.56 8.44
CA LEU A 69 -18.26 10.03 7.17
C LEU A 69 -17.33 8.86 7.51
N ASP A 70 -17.92 7.76 8.00
CA ASP A 70 -17.21 6.54 8.38
C ASP A 70 -16.84 5.76 7.12
N LYS A 71 -15.90 6.30 6.37
CA LYS A 71 -15.07 5.49 5.48
C LYS A 71 -13.91 5.03 6.35
N SER A 72 -14.09 3.90 7.01
CA SER A 72 -13.10 3.35 7.93
C SER A 72 -11.80 3.05 7.17
N TYR A 73 -10.86 4.00 7.18
CA TYR A 73 -9.56 3.84 6.55
C TYR A 73 -8.83 2.64 7.15
N LYS A 74 -8.27 1.81 6.27
CA LYS A 74 -7.41 0.69 6.66
C LYS A 74 -5.96 1.13 6.59
N ILE A 75 -5.16 0.67 7.54
CA ILE A 75 -3.73 0.93 7.60
C ILE A 75 -3.02 -0.42 7.52
N ALA A 76 -1.94 -0.50 6.74
CA ALA A 76 -1.09 -1.69 6.69
C ALA A 76 0.38 -1.33 6.56
N LEU A 77 1.24 -2.21 7.04
CA LEU A 77 2.64 -2.25 6.64
C LEU A 77 2.75 -3.06 5.35
N LEU A 78 3.42 -2.50 4.36
CA LEU A 78 3.54 -3.05 3.02
C LEU A 78 5.02 -3.23 2.68
N GLN A 79 5.37 -4.48 2.38
CA GLN A 79 6.69 -4.87 1.89
C GLN A 79 6.65 -4.95 0.35
N CYS A 80 7.53 -4.22 -0.31
CA CYS A 80 7.75 -4.25 -1.75
C CYS A 80 9.22 -4.47 -2.06
N GLU A 81 9.58 -5.18 -3.13
CA GLU A 81 11.01 -5.33 -3.50
C GLU A 81 11.36 -4.61 -4.79
N ASP A 82 10.43 -4.59 -5.74
CA ASP A 82 10.68 -4.12 -7.11
C ASP A 82 10.03 -2.76 -7.42
N ILE A 83 9.23 -2.23 -6.49
CA ILE A 83 8.42 -1.04 -6.73
C ILE A 83 8.30 -0.15 -5.49
N VAL A 84 8.35 1.16 -5.70
CA VAL A 84 7.99 2.15 -4.68
C VAL A 84 6.51 2.48 -4.88
N PRO A 85 5.61 2.15 -3.92
CA PRO A 85 4.20 2.51 -4.01
C PRO A 85 4.01 4.01 -4.02
N VAL A 86 2.97 4.48 -4.71
CA VAL A 86 2.56 5.90 -4.73
C VAL A 86 1.07 6.02 -4.42
N PRO A 87 0.60 7.20 -3.97
CA PRO A 87 -0.83 7.48 -3.93
C PRO A 87 -1.49 7.21 -5.28
N ASP A 88 -2.76 6.81 -5.27
CA ASP A 88 -3.57 6.36 -6.42
C ASP A 88 -3.20 5.00 -7.02
N ASP A 89 -2.11 4.35 -6.58
CA ASP A 89 -1.93 2.93 -6.87
C ASP A 89 -3.08 2.11 -6.26
N ILE A 90 -3.40 0.98 -6.87
CA ILE A 90 -4.46 0.10 -6.38
C ILE A 90 -3.83 -1.07 -5.62
N LEU A 91 -4.21 -1.24 -4.37
CA LEU A 91 -3.88 -2.42 -3.58
C LEU A 91 -5.00 -3.44 -3.74
N LYS A 92 -4.71 -4.57 -4.37
CA LYS A 92 -5.62 -5.71 -4.48
C LYS A 92 -5.28 -6.72 -3.39
N VAL A 93 -6.23 -6.96 -2.50
CA VAL A 93 -6.14 -7.99 -1.45
C VAL A 93 -7.24 -9.00 -1.73
N ASP A 94 -6.87 -10.25 -1.97
CA ASP A 94 -7.75 -11.29 -2.51
C ASP A 94 -8.40 -10.80 -3.83
N GLU A 95 -9.72 -10.65 -3.86
CA GLU A 95 -10.47 -10.11 -5.00
C GLU A 95 -10.92 -8.65 -4.83
N THR A 96 -10.59 -8.03 -3.69
CA THR A 96 -11.01 -6.65 -3.39
C THR A 96 -9.92 -5.67 -3.77
N ARG A 97 -10.28 -4.62 -4.51
CA ARG A 97 -9.38 -3.54 -4.91
C ARG A 97 -9.62 -2.31 -4.02
N PHE A 98 -8.55 -1.78 -3.46
CA PHE A 98 -8.54 -0.57 -2.63
C PHE A 98 -7.61 0.46 -3.25
N VAL A 99 -7.94 1.74 -3.12
CA VAL A 99 -7.06 2.81 -3.62
C VAL A 99 -6.14 3.26 -2.49
N LEU A 100 -4.83 3.32 -2.76
CA LEU A 100 -3.86 3.88 -1.84
C LEU A 100 -4.07 5.40 -1.75
N GLN A 101 -4.40 5.89 -0.56
CA GLN A 101 -4.63 7.30 -0.28
C GLN A 101 -3.35 7.98 0.21
N GLN A 102 -2.57 7.27 1.05
CA GLN A 102 -1.31 7.75 1.59
C GLN A 102 -0.28 6.62 1.65
N VAL A 103 0.98 7.00 1.43
CA VAL A 103 2.13 6.10 1.43
C VAL A 103 3.29 6.79 2.13
N VAL A 104 3.86 6.15 3.15
CA VAL A 104 4.99 6.66 3.93
C VAL A 104 6.10 5.63 3.95
N SER A 105 7.31 6.00 3.54
CA SER A 105 8.49 5.13 3.66
C SER A 105 8.93 5.02 5.12
N MET A 106 9.10 3.79 5.60
CA MET A 106 9.47 3.47 7.00
C MET A 106 10.90 2.96 7.15
N ASP A 107 11.67 2.95 6.07
CA ASP A 107 12.96 2.25 5.97
C ASP A 107 14.13 3.16 5.61
N HIS A 108 13.98 4.47 5.83
CA HIS A 108 15.02 5.47 5.58
C HIS A 108 15.59 5.42 4.15
N GLY A 109 14.76 5.10 3.14
CA GLY A 109 15.13 5.12 1.73
C GLY A 109 15.66 3.79 1.18
N ALA A 110 15.50 2.67 1.91
CA ALA A 110 15.80 1.34 1.37
C ALA A 110 14.78 0.88 0.32
N GLY A 111 13.60 1.50 0.29
CA GLY A 111 12.56 1.29 -0.72
C GLY A 111 11.86 -0.07 -0.64
N ILE A 112 11.90 -0.71 0.53
CA ILE A 112 11.34 -2.03 0.82
C ILE A 112 10.14 -2.02 1.78
N LEU A 113 10.02 -1.04 2.69
CA LEU A 113 8.96 -1.00 3.71
C LEU A 113 8.21 0.33 3.71
N PHE A 114 6.89 0.24 3.64
CA PHE A 114 5.99 1.37 3.58
C PHE A 114 4.82 1.19 4.55
N GLU A 115 4.38 2.27 5.18
CA GLU A 115 3.04 2.34 5.78
C GLU A 115 2.08 2.88 4.72
N VAL A 116 0.98 2.16 4.50
CA VAL A 116 -0.02 2.52 3.50
C VAL A 116 -1.41 2.63 4.10
N TRP A 117 -2.14 3.65 3.63
CA TRP A 117 -3.51 3.93 4.03
C TRP A 117 -4.41 3.76 2.82
N TYR A 118 -5.46 2.94 2.94
CA TYR A 118 -6.29 2.55 1.80
C TYR A 118 -7.76 2.39 2.18
N GLN A 119 -8.63 2.52 1.18
CA GLN A 119 -10.08 2.53 1.34
C GLN A 119 -10.81 1.94 0.13
#